data_AF-A0A2R6ICY0-F1
#
_entry.id   AF-A0A2R6ICY0-F1
#
_cell.length_a   1.000
_cell.length_b   1.000
_cell.length_c   1.000
_cell.angle_alpha   90.00
_cell.angle_beta   90.00
_cell.angle_gamma   90.00
#
_symmetry.space_group_name_H-M   'P 1'
#
loop_
_entity.id
_entity.type
_entity.pdbx_description
1 polymer ?
#
loop_
_entity_poly.entity_id
_entity_poly.type
_entity_poly.pdbx_seq_one_letter_code
_entity_poly.pdbx_strand_id
1 'polypeptide(L)' 'MGPGTKASLLWGAIGALAFLALAQGYNLLGPGGITAGAMVGVAAAVGAVAAAATYLVEGVL' A
#
# COMPACT_ATOMS: atom_id res chain seq x y z
N MET A 1 -13.63 11.04 12.11
CA MET A 1 -13.39 9.72 11.49
C MET A 1 -13.87 8.64 12.45
N GLY A 2 -14.65 7.66 11.98
CA GLY A 2 -15.02 6.51 12.80
C GLY A 2 -13.85 5.54 13.00
N PRO A 3 -13.87 4.68 14.03
CA PRO A 3 -12.81 3.70 14.30
C PRO A 3 -12.51 2.78 13.10
N GLY A 4 -13.54 2.27 12.40
CA GLY A 4 -13.37 1.41 11.21
C GLY A 4 -12.73 2.13 10.02
N THR A 5 -13.11 3.40 9.77
CA THR A 5 -12.44 4.21 8.74
C THR A 5 -10.96 4.41 9.04
N LYS A 6 -10.61 4.65 10.31
CA LYS A 6 -9.22 4.78 10.73
C LYS A 6 -8.45 3.46 10.57
N ALA A 7 -9.05 2.33 10.94
CA ALA A 7 -8.45 1.01 10.75
C ALA A 7 -8.21 0.68 9.27
N SER A 8 -9.18 0.96 8.40
CA SER A 8 -9.07 0.78 6.95
C SER A 8 -7.93 1.60 6.35
N LEU A 9 -7.80 2.87 6.74
CA LEU A 9 -6.70 3.74 6.30
C LEU A 9 -5.33 3.24 6.78
N LEU A 10 -5.24 2.74 8.01
CA LEU A 10 -4.00 2.18 8.55
C LEU A 10 -3.59 0.91 7.77
N TRP A 11 -4.54 0.04 7.43
CA TRP A 11 -4.26 -1.10 6.56
C TRP A 11 -3.78 -0.70 5.17
N GLY A 12 -4.39 0.34 4.58
CA GLY A 12 -3.90 0.94 3.34
C GLY A 12 -2.46 1.43 3.44
N ALA A 13 -2.14 2.17 4.51
CA ALA A 13 -0.79 2.66 4.75
C ALA A 13 0.23 1.52 4.93
N ILE A 14 -0.13 0.46 5.66
CA ILE A 14 0.71 -0.72 5.83
C ILE A 14 1.02 -1.37 4.47
N GLY A 15 -0.01 -1.56 3.63
CA GLY A 15 0.17 -2.14 2.29
C GLY A 15 1.08 -1.30 1.40
N ALA A 16 0.88 0.03 1.37
CA ALA A 16 1.71 0.94 0.61
C ALA A 16 3.18 0.93 1.07
N LEU A 17 3.42 0.99 2.38
CA LEU A 17 4.77 0.98 2.96
C LEU A 17 5.47 -0.37 2.74
N ALA A 18 4.75 -1.48 2.87
CA ALA A 18 5.28 -2.81 2.59
C ALA A 18 5.72 -2.95 1.12
N PHE A 19 4.92 -2.45 0.18
CA PHE A 19 5.28 -2.40 -1.23
C PHE A 19 6.55 -1.57 -1.48
N LEU A 20 6.64 -0.37 -0.89
CA LEU A 20 7.83 0.49 -1.03
C LEU A 20 9.08 -0.17 -0.46
N ALA A 21 8.96 -0.85 0.69
CA ALA A 21 10.09 -1.57 1.28
C ALA A 21 10.60 -2.69 0.36
N LEU A 22 9.69 -3.47 -0.23
CA LEU A 22 10.02 -4.52 -1.20
C LEU A 22 10.63 -3.96 -2.49
N ALA A 23 10.05 -2.89 -3.05
CA ALA A 23 10.56 -2.29 -4.28
C ALA A 23 11.97 -1.70 -4.09
N GLN A 24 12.25 -1.12 -2.92
CA GLN A 24 13.59 -0.68 -2.56
C GLN A 24 14.56 -1.85 -2.38
N GLY A 25 14.14 -2.93 -1.71
CA GLY A 25 14.93 -4.15 -1.60
C GLY A 25 15.29 -4.74 -2.97
N TYR A 26 14.35 -4.75 -3.91
CA TYR A 26 14.59 -5.17 -5.29
C TYR A 26 15.63 -4.28 -5.98
N ASN A 27 15.51 -2.95 -5.87
CA ASN A 27 16.48 -2.01 -6.44
C ASN A 27 17.88 -2.12 -5.80
N LEU A 28 17.97 -2.54 -4.53
CA LEU A 28 19.25 -2.77 -3.86
C LEU A 28 19.94 -4.06 -4.32
N LEU A 29 19.17 -5.10 -4.68
CA LEU A 29 19.68 -6.43 -5.00
C LEU A 29 19.78 -6.71 -6.51
N GLY A 30 19.01 -6.01 -7.33
CA GLY A 30 18.84 -6.29 -8.75
C GLY A 30 19.64 -5.35 -9.67
N PRO A 31 20.05 -5.80 -10.87
CA PRO A 31 20.74 -4.97 -11.85
C PRO A 31 19.82 -3.96 -12.58
N GLY A 32 18.51 -4.00 -12.32
CA GLY A 32 17.51 -3.10 -12.91
C GLY A 32 16.87 -2.20 -11.86
N GLY A 33 16.70 -0.92 -12.18
CA GLY A 33 16.08 0.06 -11.29
C GLY A 33 14.62 0.34 -11.63
N ILE A 34 13.71 0.04 -10.70
CA ILE A 34 12.36 0.61 -10.69
C ILE A 34 12.51 2.10 -10.36
N THR A 35 11.95 2.97 -11.20
CA THR A 35 12.02 4.42 -10.96
C THR A 35 11.23 4.81 -9.70
N ALA A 36 11.70 5.82 -8.98
CA ALA A 36 11.01 6.33 -7.79
C ALA A 36 9.55 6.73 -8.08
N GLY A 37 9.28 7.32 -9.25
CA GLY A 37 7.93 7.67 -9.68
C GLY A 37 7.02 6.46 -9.84
N ALA A 38 7.50 5.38 -10.46
CA ALA A 38 6.74 4.14 -10.58
C ALA A 38 6.47 3.50 -9.21
N MET A 39 7.46 3.50 -8.31
CA MET A 39 7.30 3.00 -6.95
C MET A 39 6.21 3.77 -6.19
N VAL A 40 6.27 5.10 -6.19
CA VAL A 40 5.29 5.94 -5.48
C VAL A 40 3.90 5.77 -6.08
N GLY A 41 3.78 5.71 -7.40
CA GLY A 41 2.50 5.52 -8.09
C GLY A 41 1.85 4.18 -7.74
N VAL A 42 2.61 3.08 -7.78
CA VAL A 42 2.10 1.75 -7.44
C VAL A 42 1.82 1.64 -5.95
N ALA A 43 2.66 2.21 -5.07
CA ALA A 43 2.42 2.25 -3.63
C ALA A 43 1.08 2.93 -3.30
N ALA A 44 0.78 4.06 -3.96
CA ALA A 44 -0.48 4.76 -3.79
C ALA A 44 -1.67 3.89 -4.24
N ALA A 45 -1.56 3.21 -5.38
CA ALA A 45 -2.59 2.29 -5.86
C ALA A 45 -2.81 1.12 -4.89
N VAL A 46 -1.74 0.48 -4.42
CA VAL A 46 -1.80 -0.61 -3.43
C VAL A 46 -2.45 -0.14 -2.13
N GLY A 47 -2.06 1.03 -1.62
CA GLY A 47 -2.64 1.58 -0.40
C GLY A 47 -4.12 1.92 -0.55
N ALA A 48 -4.53 2.48 -1.70
CA ALA A 48 -5.94 2.77 -1.99
C ALA A 48 -6.77 1.49 -2.10
N VAL A 49 -6.28 0.48 -2.83
CA VAL A 49 -6.96 -0.82 -2.97
C VAL A 49 -7.07 -1.53 -1.64
N ALA A 50 -6.00 -1.55 -0.84
CA ALA A 50 -6.01 -2.17 0.48
C ALA A 50 -6.98 -1.46 1.43
N ALA A 51 -6.97 -0.12 1.48
CA ALA A 51 -7.91 0.64 2.30
C ALA A 51 -9.37 0.40 1.88
N ALA A 52 -9.65 0.40 0.57
CA ALA A 52 -10.98 0.14 0.04
C ALA A 52 -11.44 -1.29 0.35
N ALA A 53 -10.59 -2.29 0.14
CA ALA A 53 -10.88 -3.68 0.43
C ALA A 53 -11.19 -3.88 1.92
N THR A 54 -10.38 -3.34 2.83
CA THR A 54 -10.63 -3.42 4.27
C THR A 54 -11.95 -2.78 4.65
N TYR A 55 -12.25 -1.59 4.12
CA TYR A 55 -13.50 -0.89 4.41
C TYR A 55 -14.73 -1.67 3.93
N LEU A 56 -14.66 -2.25 2.73
CA LEU A 56 -15.75 -3.05 2.17
C LEU A 56 -15.95 -4.36 2.93
N VAL A 57 -14.86 -5.04 3.30
CA VAL A 57 -14.93 -6.29 4.06
C VAL A 57 -15.50 -6.05 5.46
N GLU A 58 -15.09 -4.97 6.14
CA GLU A 58 -15.63 -4.60 7.45
C GLU A 58 -17.09 -4.14 7.38
N GLY A 59 -17.57 -3.66 6.23
CA GLY A 59 -18.99 -3.37 6.01
C GLY A 59 -19.84 -4.60 5.71
N VAL A 60 -19.23 -5.76 5.42
CA VAL A 60 -19.92 -7.01 5.06
C VAL A 60 -19.96 -8.02 6.22
N LEU A 61 -18.96 -8.00 7.10
CA LEU A 61 -18.85 -8.85 8.30
C LEU A 61 -19.56 -8.25 9.52
#